data_AF-D0RP35-F1
#
_entry.id   AF-D0RP35-F1
#
_cell.length_a   1.000
_cell.length_b   1.000
_cell.length_c   1.000
_cell.angle_alpha   90.00
_cell.angle_beta   90.00
_cell.angle_gamma   90.00
#
_symmetry.space_group_name_H-M   'P 1'
#
loop_
_entity.id
_entity.type
_entity.pdbx_description
1 polymer ?
#
loop_
_entity_poly.entity_id
_entity_poly.type
_entity_poly.pdbx_seq_one_letter_code
_entity_poly.pdbx_strand_id
1 'polypeptide(L)'
;MKKFFLFFKNYKFIIINIFLIMYFVINFFDGNRGYFSFQNKKLEYQSLVEVEKNLKIKNQQLKEENEALTTKINLEFIDEMYRKKFLVGKKGEKLIIIK
;
A
#
# COMPACT_ATOMS: atom_id res chain seq x y z
N MET A 1 5.26 44.36 37.92
CA MET A 1 5.16 43.08 38.67
C MET A 1 3.80 42.86 39.33
N LYS A 2 3.30 43.74 40.23
CA LYS A 2 2.00 43.56 40.92
C LYS A 2 0.78 43.39 39.98
N LYS A 3 0.71 44.14 38.87
CA LYS A 3 -0.36 44.01 37.86
C LYS A 3 -0.41 42.63 37.21
N PHE A 4 0.76 42.04 36.94
CA PHE A 4 0.87 40.70 36.35
C PHE A 4 0.38 39.62 37.32
N PHE A 5 0.74 39.74 38.60
CA PHE A 5 0.26 38.82 39.64
C PHE A 5 -1.27 38.92 39.83
N LEU A 6 -1.82 40.13 39.75
CA LEU A 6 -3.27 40.36 39.83
C LEU A 6 -4.00 39.73 38.64
N PHE A 7 -3.42 39.81 37.44
CA PHE A 7 -3.95 39.16 36.23
C PHE A 7 -4.02 37.64 36.39
N PHE A 8 -2.92 36.99 36.80
CA PHE A 8 -2.91 35.54 37.05
C PHE A 8 -3.94 35.12 38.09
N LYS A 9 -4.10 35.90 39.17
CA LYS A 9 -5.08 35.62 40.22
C LYS A 9 -6.53 35.70 39.71
N ASN A 10 -6.84 36.70 38.88
CA ASN A 10 -8.19 36.91 38.36
C ASN A 10 -8.57 35.91 37.24
N TYR A 11 -7.61 35.49 36.42
CA TYR A 11 -7.87 34.65 35.23
C TYR A 11 -7.38 33.21 35.35
N LYS A 12 -6.98 32.76 36.54
CA LYS A 12 -6.39 31.42 36.79
C LYS A 12 -7.14 30.25 36.12
N PHE A 13 -8.47 30.28 36.15
CA PHE A 13 -9.31 29.23 35.57
C PHE A 13 -9.23 29.21 34.05
N ILE A 14 -9.27 30.37 33.40
CA ILE A 14 -9.14 30.48 31.94
C ILE A 14 -7.76 30.01 31.50
N ILE A 15 -6.71 30.40 32.23
CA ILE A 15 -5.33 30.01 31.94
C ILE A 15 -5.17 28.48 32.01
N ILE A 16 -5.68 27.84 33.07
CA ILE A 16 -5.65 26.37 33.20
C ILE A 16 -6.38 25.69 32.05
N ASN A 17 -7.56 26.19 31.67
CA ASN A 17 -8.32 25.62 30.55
C ASN A 17 -7.58 25.75 29.22
N ILE A 18 -6.93 26.89 28.96
CA ILE A 18 -6.10 27.09 27.76
C ILE A 18 -4.97 26.06 27.72
N PHE A 19 -4.25 25.86 28.83
CA PHE A 19 -3.20 24.84 28.89
C PHE A 19 -3.74 23.43 28.66
N LEU A 20 -4.92 23.11 29.20
CA LEU A 20 -5.56 21.81 29.01
C LEU A 20 -5.92 21.58 27.54
N ILE A 21 -6.57 22.57 26.91
CA ILE A 21 -6.93 22.52 25.49
C ILE A 21 -5.66 22.40 24.63
N MET A 22 -4.63 23.19 24.93
CA MET A 22 -3.38 23.15 24.19
C MET A 22 -2.69 21.80 24.31
N TYR A 23 -2.73 21.17 25.49
CA TYR A 23 -2.23 19.80 25.67
C TYR A 23 -2.98 18.82 24.77
N PHE A 24 -4.31 18.86 24.72
CA PHE A 24 -5.08 18.00 23.83
C PHE A 24 -4.78 18.27 22.35
N VAL A 25 -4.71 19.53 21.93
CA VAL A 25 -4.43 19.91 20.54
C VAL A 25 -3.05 19.40 20.11
N ILE A 26 -2.01 19.63 20.91
CA ILE A 26 -0.65 19.17 20.59
C ILE A 26 -0.63 17.64 20.50
N ASN A 27 -1.19 16.93 21.49
CA ASN A 27 -1.23 15.46 21.46
C ASN A 27 -2.12 14.89 20.34
N PHE A 28 -3.11 15.65 19.88
CA PHE A 28 -3.97 15.23 18.78
C PHE A 28 -3.25 15.33 17.43
N PHE A 29 -2.52 16.42 17.19
CA PHE A 29 -1.82 16.61 15.92
C PHE A 29 -0.48 15.87 15.86
N ASP A 30 0.20 15.73 16.99
CA ASP A 30 1.55 15.17 17.09
C ASP A 30 1.57 13.70 17.54
N GLY A 31 2.74 13.08 17.41
CA GLY A 31 3.02 11.71 17.87
C GLY A 31 2.56 10.61 16.91
N ASN A 32 2.97 9.37 17.23
CA ASN A 32 2.73 8.19 16.39
C ASN A 32 1.26 7.77 16.26
N ARG A 33 0.37 8.36 17.08
CA ARG A 33 -1.09 8.14 17.05
C ARG A 33 -1.85 9.43 16.76
N GLY A 34 -1.15 10.53 16.49
CA GLY A 34 -1.75 11.79 16.11
C GLY A 34 -2.30 11.78 14.69
N TYR A 35 -3.01 12.85 14.35
CA TYR A 35 -3.69 13.03 13.07
C TYR A 35 -2.74 12.94 11.88
N PHE A 36 -1.58 13.60 11.92
CA PHE A 36 -0.63 13.54 10.80
C PHE A 36 -0.06 12.14 10.60
N SER A 37 0.25 11.43 11.69
CA SER A 37 0.69 10.03 11.60
C SER A 37 -0.39 9.13 11.01
N PHE A 38 -1.66 9.36 11.38
CA PHE A 38 -2.79 8.63 10.80
C PHE A 38 -2.92 8.84 9.29
N GLN A 39 -2.81 10.08 8.80
CA GLN A 39 -2.89 10.35 7.35
C GLN A 39 -1.75 9.67 6.58
N ASN A 40 -0.52 9.72 7.11
CA ASN A 40 0.63 9.05 6.48
C ASN A 40 0.45 7.53 6.43
N LYS A 41 0.05 6.92 7.54
CA LYS A 41 -0.22 5.47 7.62
C LYS A 41 -1.36 5.03 6.72
N LYS A 42 -2.37 5.89 6.50
CA LYS A 42 -3.46 5.61 5.57
C LYS A 42 -2.96 5.50 4.14
N LEU A 43 -2.07 6.40 3.71
CA LEU A 43 -1.45 6.35 2.38
C LEU A 43 -0.56 5.12 2.22
N GLU A 44 0.26 4.82 3.23
CA GLU A 44 1.10 3.60 3.26
C GLU A 44 0.25 2.32 3.22
N TYR A 45 -0.87 2.29 3.95
CA TYR A 45 -1.79 1.17 3.91
C TYR A 45 -2.39 0.97 2.52
N GLN A 46 -2.77 2.05 1.84
CA GLN A 46 -3.33 1.96 0.48
C GLN A 46 -2.30 1.42 -0.52
N SER A 47 -1.04 1.84 -0.44
CA SER A 47 0.00 1.30 -1.32
C SER A 47 0.28 -0.18 -1.03
N LEU A 48 0.29 -0.58 0.24
CA LEU A 48 0.46 -1.98 0.64
C LEU A 48 -0.70 -2.87 0.15
N VAL A 49 -1.94 -2.38 0.21
CA VAL A 49 -3.11 -3.10 -0.32
C VAL A 49 -3.01 -3.32 -1.83
N GLU A 50 -2.53 -2.33 -2.58
CA GLU A 50 -2.31 -2.48 -4.02
C GLU A 50 -1.21 -3.50 -4.33
N VAL A 51 -0.09 -3.43 -3.59
CA VAL A 51 1.00 -4.42 -3.70
C VAL A 51 0.50 -5.82 -3.37
N GLU A 52 -0.27 -5.99 -2.30
CA GLU A 52 -0.85 -7.27 -1.90
C GLU A 52 -1.76 -7.84 -2.99
N LYS A 53 -2.62 -7.00 -3.59
CA LYS A 53 -3.49 -7.41 -4.69
C LYS A 53 -2.70 -7.89 -5.90
N ASN A 54 -1.66 -7.15 -6.29
CA ASN A 54 -0.79 -7.52 -7.41
C ASN A 54 -0.05 -8.83 -7.15
N LEU A 55 0.46 -9.03 -5.92
CA LEU A 55 1.11 -10.27 -5.51
C LEU A 55 0.15 -11.45 -5.50
N LYS A 56 -1.10 -11.27 -5.06
CA LYS A 56 -2.13 -12.32 -5.11
C LYS A 56 -2.43 -12.77 -6.54
N ILE A 57 -2.58 -11.83 -7.47
CA ILE A 57 -2.78 -12.13 -8.90
C ILE A 57 -1.59 -12.92 -9.44
N LYS A 58 -0.36 -12.43 -9.20
CA LYS A 58 0.86 -13.10 -9.68
C LYS A 58 1.04 -14.49 -9.08
N ASN A 59 0.73 -14.66 -7.79
CA ASN A 59 0.80 -15.95 -7.12
C ASN A 59 -0.22 -16.93 -7.69
N GLN A 60 -1.44 -16.47 -7.99
CA GLN A 60 -2.44 -17.30 -8.65
C GLN A 60 -1.99 -17.74 -10.05
N GLN A 61 -1.47 -16.82 -10.87
CA GLN A 61 -0.93 -17.15 -12.19
C GLN A 61 0.18 -18.20 -12.10
N LEU A 62 1.15 -18.00 -11.20
CA LEU A 62 2.23 -18.99 -10.99
C LEU A 62 1.70 -20.34 -10.51
N LYS A 63 0.64 -20.35 -9.71
CA LYS A 63 0.00 -21.59 -9.26
C LYS A 63 -0.64 -22.33 -10.43
N GLU A 64 -1.37 -21.63 -11.29
CA GLU A 64 -1.99 -22.19 -12.51
C GLU A 64 -0.91 -22.72 -13.47
N GLU A 65 0.18 -21.97 -13.69
CA GLU A 65 1.32 -22.42 -14.49
C GLU A 65 1.97 -23.68 -13.90
N ASN A 66 2.19 -23.72 -12.58
CA ASN A 66 2.77 -24.87 -11.91
C ASN A 66 1.86 -26.11 -11.97
N GLU A 67 0.55 -25.93 -11.79
CA GLU A 67 -0.43 -27.01 -11.94
C GLU A 67 -0.40 -27.57 -13.37
N ALA A 68 -0.37 -26.70 -14.39
CA ALA A 68 -0.29 -27.09 -15.80
C ALA A 68 1.00 -27.86 -16.15
N LEU A 69 2.09 -27.66 -15.39
CA LEU A 69 3.38 -28.32 -15.60
C LEU A 69 3.60 -29.57 -14.73
N THR A 70 2.80 -29.78 -13.66
CA THR A 70 3.11 -30.79 -12.64
C THR A 70 2.06 -31.90 -12.50
N THR A 71 0.78 -31.59 -12.22
CA THR A 71 -0.24 -32.61 -11.91
C THR A 71 -0.76 -33.34 -13.15
N LYS A 72 -0.83 -32.65 -14.28
CA LYS A 72 -1.08 -33.24 -15.61
C LYS A 72 -0.49 -32.31 -16.66
N ILE A 73 0.62 -32.70 -17.26
CA ILE A 73 1.33 -31.89 -18.24
C ILE A 73 0.36 -31.48 -19.35
N ASN A 74 0.04 -30.19 -19.42
CA ASN A 74 -0.78 -29.63 -20.49
C ASN A 74 0.10 -29.39 -21.73
N LEU A 75 -0.03 -30.28 -22.71
CA LEU A 75 0.75 -30.22 -23.96
C LEU A 75 0.48 -28.95 -24.77
N GLU A 76 -0.73 -28.40 -24.73
CA GLU A 76 -1.08 -27.15 -25.41
C GLU A 76 -0.38 -25.96 -24.76
N PHE A 77 -0.35 -25.92 -23.43
CA PHE A 77 0.40 -24.90 -22.69
C PHE A 77 1.91 -24.97 -22.95
N ILE A 78 2.48 -26.18 -23.04
CA ILE A 78 3.89 -26.35 -23.41
C ILE A 78 4.16 -25.90 -24.86
N ASP A 79 3.30 -26.25 -25.81
CA ASP A 79 3.43 -25.80 -27.21
C ASP A 79 3.34 -24.28 -27.31
N GLU A 80 2.41 -23.63 -26.58
CA GLU A 80 2.31 -22.17 -26.51
C GLU A 80 3.60 -21.55 -25.94
N MET A 81 4.11 -22.06 -24.82
CA MET A 81 5.32 -21.56 -24.19
C MET A 81 6.55 -21.73 -25.12
N TYR A 82 6.63 -22.87 -25.80
CA TYR A 82 7.70 -23.18 -26.74
C TYR A 82 7.67 -22.24 -27.95
N ARG A 83 6.50 -22.01 -28.54
CA ARG A 83 6.30 -21.06 -29.65
C ARG A 83 6.64 -19.63 -29.25
N LYS A 84 6.22 -19.20 -28.05
CA LYS A 84 6.50 -17.86 -27.54
C LYS A 84 7.98 -17.61 -27.29
N LYS A 85 8.71 -18.61 -26.74
CA LYS A 85 10.14 -18.48 -26.44
C LYS A 85 11.04 -18.60 -27.68
N PHE A 86 10.71 -19.50 -28.60
CA PHE A 86 11.57 -19.80 -29.75
C PHE A 86 11.08 -19.18 -31.06
N LEU A 87 9.92 -18.50 -31.07
CA LEU A 87 9.29 -17.88 -32.24
C LEU A 87 9.15 -18.87 -33.41
N VAL A 88 8.65 -20.07 -33.13
CA VAL A 88 8.53 -21.18 -34.09
C VAL A 88 7.08 -21.44 -34.50
N GLY A 89 6.87 -21.84 -35.75
CA GLY A 89 5.59 -22.25 -36.33
C GLY A 89 5.54 -23.76 -36.53
N LYS A 90 4.35 -24.31 -36.83
CA LYS A 90 4.23 -25.70 -37.30
C LYS A 90 4.69 -25.78 -38.76
N LYS A 91 5.00 -27.00 -39.17
CA LYS A 91 5.35 -27.29 -40.57
C LYS A 91 4.23 -26.80 -41.49
N GLY A 92 4.56 -25.90 -42.41
CA GLY A 92 3.61 -25.32 -43.38
C GLY A 92 2.96 -24.00 -42.96
N GLU A 93 3.21 -23.51 -41.73
CA GLU A 93 2.74 -22.20 -41.28
C GLU A 93 3.72 -21.09 -41.70
N LYS A 94 3.19 -19.89 -42.00
CA LYS A 94 4.00 -18.68 -42.20
C LYS A 94 4.02 -17.86 -40.91
N LEU A 95 5.21 -17.61 -40.38
CA LEU A 95 5.40 -16.70 -39.25
C LEU A 95 5.51 -15.26 -39.74
N ILE A 96 4.75 -14.36 -39.13
CA ILE A 96 4.77 -12.93 -39.41
C ILE A 96 5.23 -12.23 -38.13
N ILE A 97 6.37 -11.54 -38.18
CA ILE A 97 6.87 -10.72 -37.08
C ILE A 97 6.55 -9.27 -37.43
N ILE A 98 5.64 -8.67 -36.67
CA ILE A 98 5.29 -7.26 -36.81
C ILE A 98 6.16 -6.48 -35.83
N LYS A 99 6.84 -5.44 -36.34
CA LYS A 99 7.78 -4.60 -35.59
C LYS A 99 7.10 -3.36 -35.04
#